data_AF-Q5MDD7-F1
#
_entry.id   AF-Q5MDD7-F1
#
_cell.length_a   1.000
_cell.length_b   1.000
_cell.length_c   1.000
_cell.angle_alpha   90.00
_cell.angle_beta   90.00
_cell.angle_gamma   90.00
#
_symmetry.space_group_name_H-M   'P 1'
#
loop_
_entity.id
_entity.type
_entity.pdbx_description
1 polymer ?
#
loop_
_entity_poly.entity_id
_entity_poly.type
_entity_poly.pdbx_seq_one_letter_code
_entity_poly.pdbx_strand_id
1 'polypeptide(L)'
;AYELVAPILKQIAAVAEDGEPCVTYIGADGAGHYVKMVHNGIEYGDMQLIAEAYALLKGGLALSNEELAQTFTEWNEGELSSYLIDITKDIFTKKDEEGKYLVDVILDEAANKGTGKWTSQSSLDLGEPLSLITESVFARYISSLKDQRVAASKVLSGPQAQPAGDKAEFIEKVRRALYLGK
;
A
#
# COMPACT_ATOMS: atom_id res chain seq x y z
N ALA A 1 -17.93 -22.85 -20.82
CA ALA A 1 -16.85 -23.24 -19.89
C ALA A 1 -17.09 -22.68 -18.49
N TYR A 2 -17.17 -21.36 -18.30
CA TYR A 2 -17.46 -20.75 -16.99
C TYR A 2 -18.67 -21.35 -16.26
N GLU A 3 -19.83 -21.45 -16.91
CA GLU A 3 -21.04 -22.01 -16.29
C GLU A 3 -20.87 -23.44 -15.74
N LEU A 4 -19.94 -24.23 -16.30
CA LEU A 4 -19.67 -25.59 -15.82
C LEU A 4 -18.89 -25.61 -14.50
N VAL A 5 -18.10 -24.57 -14.22
CA VAL A 5 -17.27 -24.44 -13.01
C VAL A 5 -17.84 -23.43 -12.02
N ALA A 6 -18.78 -22.58 -12.43
CA ALA A 6 -19.39 -21.57 -11.58
C ALA A 6 -19.94 -22.11 -10.25
N PRO A 7 -20.58 -23.30 -10.16
CA PRO A 7 -21.08 -23.83 -8.89
C PRO A 7 -19.97 -24.04 -7.85
N ILE A 8 -18.83 -24.62 -8.22
CA ILE A 8 -17.72 -24.84 -7.29
C ILE A 8 -17.03 -23.52 -6.95
N LEU A 9 -16.85 -22.63 -7.94
CA LEU A 9 -16.20 -21.33 -7.72
C LEU A 9 -16.99 -20.46 -6.74
N LYS A 10 -18.32 -20.43 -6.85
CA LYS A 10 -19.19 -19.67 -5.93
C LYS A 10 -19.16 -20.22 -4.51
N GLN A 11 -18.99 -21.53 -4.33
CA GLN A 11 -18.92 -22.15 -3.00
C GLN A 11 -17.62 -21.85 -2.24
N ILE A 12 -16.51 -21.63 -2.96
CA ILE A 12 -15.19 -21.40 -2.36
C ILE A 12 -14.78 -19.92 -2.32
N ALA A 13 -15.53 -19.04 -3.00
CA ALA A 13 -15.25 -17.61 -3.01
C ALA A 13 -15.55 -17.00 -1.63
N ALA A 14 -14.86 -15.89 -1.32
CA ALA A 14 -15.29 -15.01 -0.25
C ALA A 14 -16.72 -14.49 -0.54
N VAL A 15 -17.47 -14.17 0.50
CA VAL A 15 -18.84 -13.64 0.40
C VAL A 15 -18.86 -12.24 0.98
N ALA A 16 -19.40 -11.28 0.24
CA ALA A 16 -19.54 -9.90 0.68
C ALA A 16 -20.63 -9.76 1.75
N GLU A 17 -20.73 -8.58 2.38
CA GLU A 17 -21.70 -8.32 3.46
C GLU A 17 -23.16 -8.46 3.00
N ASP A 18 -23.42 -8.21 1.71
CA ASP A 18 -24.74 -8.39 1.09
C ASP A 18 -25.08 -9.85 0.75
N GLY A 19 -24.16 -10.78 1.00
CA GLY A 19 -24.32 -12.21 0.75
C GLY A 19 -23.91 -12.66 -0.66
N GLU A 20 -23.42 -11.77 -1.51
CA GLU A 20 -22.98 -12.13 -2.87
C GLU A 20 -21.56 -12.73 -2.86
N PRO A 21 -21.31 -13.85 -3.57
CA PRO A 21 -19.98 -14.42 -3.69
C PRO A 21 -19.09 -13.54 -4.58
N CYS A 22 -17.85 -13.30 -4.14
CA CYS A 22 -16.84 -12.50 -4.84
C CYS A 22 -16.21 -13.26 -6.03
N VAL A 23 -17.04 -13.78 -6.92
CA VAL A 23 -16.64 -14.40 -8.18
C VAL A 23 -17.70 -14.15 -9.25
N THR A 24 -17.26 -13.78 -10.44
CA THR A 24 -18.14 -13.56 -11.58
C THR A 24 -17.42 -13.89 -12.89
N TYR A 25 -18.19 -14.01 -13.97
CA TYR A 25 -17.62 -14.14 -15.30
C TYR A 25 -17.05 -12.80 -15.76
N ILE A 26 -15.72 -12.73 -15.87
CA ILE A 26 -15.03 -11.48 -16.24
C ILE A 26 -15.10 -11.21 -17.75
N GLY A 27 -14.88 -12.24 -18.58
CA GLY A 27 -14.81 -12.07 -20.03
C GLY A 27 -14.10 -13.24 -20.71
N ALA A 28 -13.93 -13.12 -22.02
CA ALA A 28 -13.27 -14.13 -22.84
C ALA A 28 -11.74 -14.20 -22.57
N ASP A 29 -11.14 -15.32 -22.96
CA ASP A 29 -9.70 -15.52 -23.05
C ASP A 29 -8.93 -15.14 -21.77
N GLY A 30 -8.06 -14.13 -21.84
CA GLY A 30 -7.21 -13.67 -20.73
C GLY A 30 -7.85 -12.64 -19.80
N ALA A 31 -9.12 -12.28 -19.98
CA ALA A 31 -9.74 -11.15 -19.26
C ALA A 31 -9.66 -11.32 -17.73
N GLY A 32 -9.89 -12.52 -17.20
CA GLY A 32 -9.76 -12.79 -15.77
C GLY A 32 -8.36 -12.55 -15.22
N HIS A 33 -7.32 -12.93 -15.97
CA HIS A 33 -5.94 -12.66 -15.59
C HIS A 33 -5.58 -11.18 -15.70
N TYR A 34 -6.12 -10.48 -16.70
CA TYR A 34 -5.92 -9.04 -16.84
C TYR A 34 -6.51 -8.26 -15.67
N VAL A 35 -7.75 -8.59 -15.24
CA VAL A 35 -8.35 -7.98 -14.04
C VAL A 35 -7.51 -8.26 -12.80
N LYS A 36 -6.97 -9.47 -12.65
CA LYS A 36 -6.07 -9.77 -11.52
C LYS A 36 -4.77 -8.98 -11.57
N MET A 37 -4.20 -8.79 -12.76
CA MET A 37 -3.01 -7.95 -12.95
C MET A 37 -3.29 -6.51 -12.47
N VAL A 38 -4.40 -5.91 -12.91
CA VAL A 38 -4.82 -4.57 -12.48
C VAL A 38 -5.05 -4.51 -10.97
N HIS A 39 -5.71 -5.51 -10.37
CA HIS A 39 -5.86 -5.61 -8.91
C HIS A 39 -4.52 -5.55 -8.16
N ASN A 40 -3.50 -6.27 -8.63
CA ASN A 40 -2.17 -6.18 -8.01
C ASN A 40 -1.49 -4.82 -8.27
N GLY A 41 -1.78 -4.16 -9.39
CA GLY A 41 -1.34 -2.78 -9.61
C GLY A 41 -1.94 -1.83 -8.56
N ILE A 42 -3.26 -1.91 -8.34
CA ILE A 42 -3.97 -1.12 -7.33
C ILE A 42 -3.42 -1.40 -5.93
N GLU A 43 -3.17 -2.67 -5.59
CA GLU A 43 -2.54 -3.07 -4.33
C GLU A 43 -1.17 -2.37 -4.12
N TYR A 44 -0.37 -2.22 -5.19
CA TYR A 44 0.92 -1.52 -5.09
C TYR A 44 0.74 -0.04 -4.78
N GLY A 45 -0.24 0.60 -5.43
CA GLY A 45 -0.62 1.98 -5.18
C GLY A 45 -1.05 2.21 -3.73
N ASP A 46 -1.98 1.38 -3.25
CA ASP A 46 -2.50 1.46 -1.88
C ASP A 46 -1.40 1.33 -0.83
N MET A 47 -0.51 0.34 -0.99
CA MET A 47 0.61 0.14 -0.07
C MET A 47 1.58 1.33 -0.08
N GLN A 48 1.85 1.91 -1.25
CA GLN A 48 2.75 3.06 -1.39
C GLN A 48 2.15 4.31 -0.75
N LEU A 49 0.87 4.59 -0.96
CA LEU A 49 0.16 5.71 -0.31
C LEU A 49 0.19 5.59 1.22
N ILE A 50 -0.03 4.38 1.75
CA ILE A 50 0.09 4.11 3.19
C ILE A 50 1.53 4.33 3.69
N ALA A 51 2.53 3.90 2.92
CA ALA A 51 3.95 4.12 3.26
C ALA A 51 4.32 5.61 3.30
N GLU A 52 3.75 6.44 2.41
CA GLU A 52 3.92 7.89 2.42
C GLU A 52 3.23 8.54 3.62
N ALA A 53 2.01 8.12 3.96
CA ALA A 53 1.34 8.58 5.18
C ALA A 53 2.18 8.28 6.43
N TYR A 54 2.73 7.06 6.53
CA TYR A 54 3.68 6.69 7.57
C TYR A 54 4.93 7.60 7.59
N ALA A 55 5.55 7.84 6.43
CA ALA A 55 6.73 8.68 6.33
C ALA A 55 6.47 10.13 6.77
N LEU A 56 5.31 10.69 6.41
CA LEU A 56 4.89 12.03 6.83
C LEU A 56 4.64 12.11 8.34
N LEU A 57 3.97 11.12 8.92
CA LEU A 57 3.68 11.09 10.36
C LEU A 57 4.97 10.90 11.18
N LYS A 58 5.84 9.97 10.80
CA LYS A 58 7.11 9.71 11.50
C LYS A 58 8.12 10.83 11.29
N GLY A 59 8.22 11.38 10.08
CA GLY A 59 9.17 12.46 9.77
C GLY A 59 8.72 13.84 10.23
N GLY A 60 7.42 14.15 10.12
CA GLY A 60 6.87 15.47 10.45
C GLY A 60 6.49 15.64 11.92
N LEU A 61 5.97 14.59 12.56
CA LEU A 61 5.49 14.62 13.95
C LEU A 61 6.31 13.77 14.91
N ALA A 62 7.28 12.99 14.40
CA ALA A 62 8.06 12.05 15.21
C ALA A 62 7.19 11.10 16.05
N LEU A 63 6.06 10.65 15.48
CA LEU A 63 5.17 9.71 16.17
C LEU A 63 5.92 8.40 16.49
N SER A 64 5.71 7.91 17.70
CA SER A 64 6.08 6.56 18.12
C SER A 64 5.27 5.50 17.36
N ASN A 65 5.71 4.25 17.38
CA ASN A 65 4.96 3.16 16.74
C ASN A 65 3.61 2.93 17.41
N GLU A 66 3.49 3.16 18.72
CA GLU A 66 2.21 3.13 19.43
C GLU A 66 1.25 4.22 18.96
N GLU A 67 1.74 5.45 18.76
CA GLU A 67 0.93 6.55 18.22
C GLU A 67 0.55 6.32 16.75
N LEU A 68 1.44 5.72 15.96
CA LEU A 68 1.13 5.28 14.60
C LEU A 68 0.04 4.21 14.62
N ALA A 69 0.16 3.17 15.45
CA ALA A 69 -0.86 2.13 15.59
C ALA A 69 -2.22 2.71 15.97
N GLN A 70 -2.26 3.65 16.93
CA GLN A 70 -3.49 4.33 17.32
C GLN A 70 -4.08 5.16 16.17
N THR A 71 -3.24 5.92 15.46
CA THR A 71 -3.67 6.75 14.32
C THR A 71 -4.31 5.88 13.22
N PHE A 72 -3.67 4.77 12.85
CA PHE A 72 -4.20 3.85 11.84
C PHE A 72 -5.42 3.07 12.35
N THR A 73 -5.54 2.84 13.66
CA THR A 73 -6.76 2.28 14.27
C THR A 73 -7.95 3.22 14.07
N GLU A 74 -7.79 4.50 14.42
CA GLU A 74 -8.83 5.51 14.24
C GLU A 74 -9.22 5.70 12.77
N TRP A 75 -8.25 5.68 11.86
CA TRP A 75 -8.53 5.78 10.42
C TRP A 75 -9.33 4.57 9.92
N ASN A 76 -9.10 3.38 10.47
CA ASN A 76 -9.81 2.16 10.08
C ASN A 76 -11.27 2.12 10.55
N GLU A 77 -11.64 2.95 11.52
CA GLU A 77 -13.03 3.09 11.99
C GLU A 77 -13.85 4.04 11.09
N GLY A 78 -13.20 4.78 10.19
CA GLY A 78 -13.82 5.75 9.29
C GLY A 78 -13.82 5.34 7.81
N GLU A 79 -13.80 6.34 6.92
CA GLU A 79 -13.86 6.14 5.46
C GLU A 79 -12.64 5.42 4.85
N LEU A 80 -11.54 5.30 5.61
CA LEU A 80 -10.35 4.55 5.22
C LEU A 80 -10.39 3.08 5.64
N SER A 81 -11.51 2.62 6.23
CA SER A 81 -11.69 1.22 6.65
C SER A 81 -11.34 0.26 5.51
N SER A 82 -10.26 -0.48 5.68
CA SER A 82 -9.75 -1.38 4.66
C SER A 82 -8.79 -2.39 5.26
N TYR A 83 -8.70 -3.56 4.61
CA TYR A 83 -7.80 -4.62 5.07
C TYR A 83 -6.34 -4.15 5.23
N LEU A 84 -5.82 -3.33 4.30
CA LEU A 84 -4.44 -2.85 4.36
C LEU A 84 -4.21 -1.88 5.53
N ILE A 85 -5.17 -1.02 5.87
CA ILE A 85 -5.09 -0.15 7.05
C ILE A 85 -5.17 -0.99 8.33
N ASP A 86 -6.06 -1.98 8.37
CA ASP A 86 -6.26 -2.88 9.51
C ASP A 86 -5.00 -3.70 9.86
N ILE A 87 -4.31 -4.27 8.87
CA ILE A 87 -3.05 -4.97 9.14
C ILE A 87 -1.91 -3.99 9.46
N THR A 88 -1.98 -2.74 8.98
CA THR A 88 -0.93 -1.73 9.23
C THR A 88 -0.90 -1.31 10.70
N LYS A 89 -2.07 -1.10 11.35
CA LYS A 89 -2.10 -0.85 12.80
C LYS A 89 -1.51 -2.02 13.59
N ASP A 90 -1.75 -3.27 13.17
CA ASP A 90 -1.21 -4.46 13.83
C ASP A 90 0.31 -4.55 13.69
N ILE A 91 0.83 -4.27 12.48
CA ILE A 91 2.28 -4.24 12.19
C ILE A 91 3.01 -3.29 13.13
N PHE A 92 2.48 -2.08 13.38
CA PHE A 92 3.13 -1.10 14.26
C PHE A 92 3.23 -1.57 15.71
N THR A 93 2.34 -2.45 16.18
CA THR A 93 2.38 -2.97 17.56
C THR A 93 3.25 -4.22 17.71
N LYS A 94 3.65 -4.85 16.60
CA LYS A 94 4.36 -6.13 16.63
C LYS A 94 5.79 -5.96 17.13
N LYS A 95 6.14 -6.69 18.19
CA LYS A 95 7.49 -6.80 18.74
C LYS A 95 8.14 -8.14 18.40
N ASP A 96 9.46 -8.13 18.28
CA ASP A 96 10.31 -9.33 18.21
C ASP A 96 10.58 -9.93 19.61
N GLU A 97 11.36 -11.01 19.66
CA GLU A 97 11.72 -11.70 20.90
C GLU A 97 12.60 -10.86 21.85
N GLU A 98 13.28 -9.84 21.33
CA GLU A 98 14.12 -8.90 22.09
C GLU A 98 13.31 -7.68 22.58
N GLY A 99 12.02 -7.60 22.24
CA GLY A 99 11.13 -6.50 22.59
C GLY A 99 11.26 -5.26 21.69
N LYS A 100 12.01 -5.34 20.59
CA LYS A 100 12.09 -4.26 19.58
C LYS A 100 10.87 -4.33 18.67
N TYR A 101 10.44 -3.18 18.15
CA TYR A 101 9.42 -3.13 17.13
C TYR A 101 9.91 -3.77 15.84
N LEU A 102 9.20 -4.79 15.37
CA LEU A 102 9.65 -5.60 14.22
C LEU A 102 9.77 -4.74 12.95
N VAL A 103 8.88 -3.76 12.78
CA VAL A 103 8.89 -2.84 11.64
C VAL A 103 10.17 -2.01 11.53
N ASP A 104 10.84 -1.72 12.65
CA ASP A 104 12.06 -0.91 12.67
C ASP A 104 13.34 -1.72 12.38
N VAL A 105 13.26 -3.06 12.39
CA VAL A 105 14.39 -3.96 12.11
C VAL A 105 14.25 -4.69 10.77
N ILE A 106 13.12 -4.53 10.07
CA ILE A 106 12.94 -5.04 8.71
C ILE A 106 13.79 -4.23 7.74
N LEU A 107 14.50 -4.93 6.84
CA LEU A 107 15.25 -4.31 5.76
C LEU A 107 14.30 -3.60 4.79
N ASP A 108 14.54 -2.31 4.53
CA ASP A 108 13.75 -1.43 3.67
C ASP A 108 14.04 -1.67 2.17
N GLU A 109 13.92 -2.92 1.73
CA GLU A 109 14.03 -3.38 0.35
C GLU A 109 12.75 -4.09 -0.07
N ALA A 110 11.86 -3.36 -0.74
CA ALA A 110 10.56 -3.89 -1.14
C ALA A 110 10.68 -4.79 -2.37
N ALA A 111 10.52 -6.09 -2.16
CA ALA A 111 10.46 -7.07 -3.24
C ALA A 111 9.16 -6.95 -4.08
N ASN A 112 9.19 -7.57 -5.26
CA ASN A 112 8.03 -7.66 -6.16
C ASN A 112 8.08 -8.98 -6.98
N LYS A 113 6.92 -9.39 -7.52
CA LYS A 113 6.79 -10.59 -8.38
C LYS A 113 6.30 -10.28 -9.81
N GLY A 114 6.48 -9.03 -10.25
CA GLY A 114 6.25 -8.62 -11.64
C GLY A 114 4.86 -8.04 -11.99
N THR A 115 3.78 -8.40 -11.30
CA THR A 115 2.43 -7.97 -11.70
C THR A 115 2.22 -6.45 -11.67
N GLY A 116 2.79 -5.73 -10.68
CA GLY A 116 2.75 -4.27 -10.67
C GLY A 116 3.44 -3.66 -11.90
N LYS A 117 4.61 -4.19 -12.28
CA LYS A 117 5.32 -3.80 -13.51
C LYS A 117 4.47 -4.07 -14.75
N TRP A 118 3.81 -5.24 -14.83
CA TRP A 118 2.98 -5.58 -15.98
C TRP A 118 1.80 -4.63 -16.15
N THR A 119 1.16 -4.21 -15.05
CA THR A 119 0.09 -3.19 -15.09
C THR A 119 0.60 -1.87 -15.69
N SER A 120 1.76 -1.38 -15.26
CA SER A 120 2.37 -0.17 -15.81
C SER A 120 2.83 -0.33 -17.26
N GLN A 121 3.34 -1.49 -17.65
CA GLN A 121 3.69 -1.75 -19.06
C GLN A 121 2.43 -1.74 -19.94
N SER A 122 1.35 -2.37 -19.48
CA SER A 122 0.08 -2.38 -20.20
C SER A 122 -0.51 -0.98 -20.34
N SER A 123 -0.36 -0.09 -19.34
CA SER A 123 -0.85 1.28 -19.47
C SER A 123 -0.07 2.05 -20.53
N LEU A 124 1.25 1.84 -20.63
CA LEU A 124 2.08 2.42 -21.69
C LEU A 124 1.64 1.93 -23.07
N ASP A 125 1.38 0.63 -23.23
CA ASP A 125 0.93 0.04 -24.51
C ASP A 125 -0.44 0.56 -24.93
N LEU A 126 -1.33 0.83 -23.97
CA LEU A 126 -2.68 1.34 -24.20
C LEU A 126 -2.76 2.87 -24.29
N GLY A 127 -1.68 3.60 -23.96
CA GLY A 127 -1.68 5.06 -23.91
C GLY A 127 -2.43 5.65 -22.71
N GLU A 128 -2.58 4.88 -21.62
CA GLU A 128 -3.28 5.27 -20.40
C GLU A 128 -2.34 5.92 -19.36
N PRO A 129 -2.71 7.08 -18.78
CA PRO A 129 -1.84 7.84 -17.87
C PRO A 129 -1.85 7.27 -16.44
N LEU A 130 -1.34 6.05 -16.25
CA LEU A 130 -1.35 5.33 -14.97
C LEU A 130 -0.16 5.69 -14.06
N SER A 131 -0.04 6.97 -13.69
CA SER A 131 1.13 7.49 -12.95
C SER A 131 1.29 6.88 -11.55
N LEU A 132 0.25 6.90 -10.72
CA LEU A 132 0.34 6.51 -9.30
C LEU A 132 0.86 5.07 -9.10
N ILE A 133 0.26 4.11 -9.80
CA ILE A 133 0.69 2.70 -9.73
C ILE A 133 2.11 2.54 -10.28
N THR A 134 2.46 3.29 -11.33
CA THR A 134 3.80 3.24 -11.92
C THR A 134 4.87 3.81 -10.99
N GLU A 135 4.60 4.93 -10.33
CA GLU A 135 5.50 5.48 -9.31
C GLU A 135 5.62 4.55 -8.10
N SER A 136 4.56 3.82 -7.75
CA SER A 136 4.60 2.79 -6.70
C SER A 136 5.53 1.63 -7.08
N VAL A 137 5.58 1.25 -8.36
CA VAL A 137 6.56 0.28 -8.87
C VAL A 137 7.99 0.84 -8.77
N PHE A 138 8.21 2.10 -9.16
CA PHE A 138 9.53 2.74 -9.07
C PHE A 138 9.99 2.95 -7.62
N ALA A 139 9.08 3.25 -6.69
CA ALA A 139 9.37 3.34 -5.26
C ALA A 139 9.93 2.01 -4.70
N ARG A 140 9.37 0.87 -5.14
CA ARG A 140 9.96 -0.45 -4.82
C ARG A 140 11.34 -0.63 -5.43
N TYR A 141 11.53 -0.24 -6.69
CA TYR A 141 12.84 -0.34 -7.35
C TYR A 141 13.90 0.50 -6.66
N ILE A 142 13.61 1.75 -6.30
CA ILE A 142 14.60 2.60 -5.61
C ILE A 142 14.87 2.11 -4.17
N SER A 143 13.87 1.53 -3.48
CA SER A 143 14.12 0.89 -2.18
C SER A 143 15.13 -0.26 -2.30
N SER A 144 15.05 -1.05 -3.38
CA SER A 144 15.96 -2.16 -3.67
C SER A 144 17.40 -1.71 -4.00
N LEU A 145 17.61 -0.42 -4.28
CA LEU A 145 18.95 0.16 -4.48
C LEU A 145 19.56 0.61 -3.13
N LYS A 146 19.47 -0.24 -2.09
CA LYS A 146 19.84 0.11 -0.71
C LYS A 146 21.27 0.62 -0.58
N ASP A 147 22.24 -0.09 -1.13
CA ASP A 147 23.65 0.31 -1.06
C ASP A 147 23.90 1.69 -1.68
N GLN A 148 23.23 1.98 -2.80
CA GLN A 148 23.31 3.28 -3.45
C GLN A 148 22.66 4.37 -2.58
N ARG A 149 21.51 4.11 -1.96
CA ARG A 149 20.85 5.06 -1.05
C ARG A 149 21.71 5.35 0.19
N VAL A 150 22.34 4.33 0.77
CA VAL A 150 23.25 4.47 1.92
C VAL A 150 24.52 5.23 1.55
N ALA A 151 25.06 5.04 0.34
CA ALA A 151 26.18 5.83 -0.15
C ALA A 151 25.77 7.30 -0.39
N ALA A 152 24.63 7.51 -1.05
CA ALA A 152 24.13 8.83 -1.40
C ALA A 152 23.79 9.68 -0.16
N SER A 153 23.23 9.09 0.91
CA SER A 153 22.88 9.82 2.14
C SER A 153 24.08 10.42 2.88
N LYS A 154 25.30 9.96 2.59
CA LYS A 154 26.55 10.49 3.16
C LYS A 154 27.14 11.65 2.37
N VAL A 155 26.66 11.86 1.14
CA VAL A 155 27.25 12.81 0.18
C VAL A 155 26.26 13.92 -0.18
N LEU A 156 24.99 13.59 -0.36
CA LEU A 156 23.94 14.55 -0.72
C LEU A 156 23.39 15.24 0.53
N SER A 157 23.21 16.55 0.46
CA SER A 157 22.51 17.33 1.48
C SER A 157 21.04 17.51 1.11
N GLY A 158 20.21 17.78 2.12
CA GLY A 158 18.79 18.05 1.96
C GLY A 158 18.24 18.86 3.13
N PRO A 159 17.01 19.40 3.03
CA PRO A 159 16.38 20.09 4.14
C PRO A 159 16.05 19.13 5.28
N GLN A 160 15.89 19.69 6.48
CA GLN A 160 15.30 18.98 7.62
C GLN A 160 13.78 19.21 7.63
N ALA A 161 13.06 18.34 8.36
CA ALA A 161 11.62 18.48 8.55
C ALA A 161 11.28 19.87 9.09
N GLN A 162 10.29 20.52 8.47
CA GLN A 162 9.77 21.79 8.93
C GLN A 162 8.80 21.57 10.11
N PRO A 163 8.59 22.56 10.98
CA PRO A 163 7.57 22.48 12.02
C PRO A 163 6.21 22.13 11.41
N ALA A 164 5.62 21.01 11.84
CA ALA A 164 4.36 20.49 11.30
C ALA A 164 3.12 21.32 11.67
N GLY A 165 3.24 22.20 12.67
CA GLY A 165 2.10 22.95 13.22
C GLY A 165 1.33 22.15 14.26
N ASP A 166 0.01 22.31 14.28
CA ASP A 166 -0.88 21.55 15.17
C ASP A 166 -0.86 20.05 14.81
N LYS A 167 -0.66 19.20 15.82
CA LYS A 167 -0.52 17.75 15.64
C LYS A 167 -1.79 17.13 15.05
N ALA A 168 -2.96 17.48 15.57
CA ALA A 168 -4.22 16.90 15.13
C ALA A 168 -4.58 17.36 13.72
N GLU A 169 -4.38 18.65 13.41
CA GLU A 169 -4.59 19.21 12.09
C GLU A 169 -3.66 18.55 11.04
N PHE A 170 -2.39 18.31 11.39
CA PHE A 170 -1.46 17.63 10.51
C PHE A 170 -1.88 16.17 10.24
N ILE A 171 -2.27 15.43 11.28
CA ILE A 171 -2.78 14.04 11.14
C ILE A 171 -4.01 14.01 10.23
N GLU A 172 -4.97 14.90 10.42
CA GLU A 172 -6.18 14.95 9.58
C GLU A 172 -5.87 15.33 8.13
N LYS A 173 -4.90 16.22 7.89
CA LYS A 173 -4.43 16.54 6.53
C LYS A 173 -3.83 15.32 5.85
N VAL A 174 -2.98 14.56 6.56
CA VAL A 174 -2.39 13.32 6.02
C VAL A 174 -3.48 12.29 5.74
N ARG A 175 -4.46 12.13 6.64
CA ARG A 175 -5.60 11.22 6.45
C ARG A 175 -6.38 11.55 5.19
N ARG A 176 -6.74 12.82 4.99
CA ARG A 176 -7.45 13.28 3.79
C ARG A 176 -6.62 13.15 2.52
N ALA A 177 -5.32 13.43 2.59
CA ALA A 177 -4.41 13.26 1.47
C ALA A 177 -4.31 11.79 1.04
N LEU A 178 -4.21 10.87 2.01
CA LEU A 178 -4.25 9.44 1.76
C LEU A 178 -5.56 9.03 1.08
N TYR A 179 -6.71 9.46 1.61
CA TYR A 179 -8.02 9.11 1.04
C TYR A 179 -8.22 9.68 -0.37
N LEU A 180 -7.80 10.91 -0.63
CA LEU A 180 -7.86 11.53 -1.97
C LEU A 180 -6.89 10.88 -2.97
N GLY A 181 -5.77 10.33 -2.47
CA GLY A 181 -4.80 9.65 -3.32
C GLY A 181 -5.24 8.26 -3.78
N LYS A 182 -6.13 7.60 -3.04
CA LYS A 182 -6.74 6.31 -3.41
C LYS A 182 -7.76 6.47 -4.53
#